data_AF-A0A970JRU9-F1
#
_entry.id   AF-A0A970JRU9-F1
#
_cell.length_a   1.000
_cell.length_b   1.000
_cell.length_c   1.000
_cell.angle_alpha   90.00
_cell.angle_beta   90.00
_cell.angle_gamma   90.00
#
_symmetry.space_group_name_H-M   'P 1'
#
loop_
_entity.id
_entity.type
_entity.pdbx_description
1 polymer ?
#
loop_
_entity_poly.entity_id
_entity_poly.type
_entity_poly.pdbx_seq_one_letter_code
_entity_poly.pdbx_strand_id
1 'polypeptide(L)'
;MFEKKKQLNQILNPWLHSFQKSSYYQELDPLEKKFALTVVKSYADFMLVDFDRLPKRWTKKETVTTLKKMLKNYADNDDHLYAAIPCLGTFFLFLESQGDLKNSDALINGLMDVEEKVLGINYNDEHLIALEEEALAFAKEMGLTFANVEEVHDYIAFFIANMDHLDEIRADIESLRPSESKQTKKKKTKSDPNLLCPCGSGKNFKECCGRFDNVIAFPNRLNQ
;
A
#
# COMPACT_ATOMS: atom_id res chain seq x y z
N MET A 1 -10.86 -19.01 34.06
CA MET A 1 -11.11 -18.50 32.69
C MET A 1 -12.02 -17.26 32.69
N PHE A 2 -13.21 -17.30 33.30
CA PHE A 2 -14.16 -16.15 33.32
C PHE A 2 -13.56 -14.84 33.84
N GLU A 3 -12.88 -14.86 34.99
CA GLU A 3 -12.29 -13.64 35.58
C GLU A 3 -11.21 -13.02 34.70
N LYS A 4 -10.37 -13.83 34.05
CA LYS A 4 -9.34 -13.33 33.14
C LYS A 4 -9.92 -12.80 31.84
N LYS A 5 -11.02 -13.37 31.35
CA LYS A 5 -11.74 -12.82 30.20
C LYS A 5 -12.32 -11.44 30.52
N LYS A 6 -12.85 -11.26 31.74
CA LYS A 6 -13.31 -9.96 32.23
C LYS A 6 -12.14 -8.96 32.30
N GLN A 7 -11.00 -9.34 32.87
CA GLN A 7 -9.79 -8.52 32.91
C GLN A 7 -9.29 -8.16 31.51
N LEU A 8 -9.28 -9.13 30.59
CA LEU A 8 -8.91 -8.90 29.19
C LEU A 8 -9.80 -7.81 28.57
N ASN A 9 -11.13 -7.93 28.71
CA ASN A 9 -12.07 -6.96 28.16
C ASN A 9 -11.93 -5.56 28.80
N GLN A 10 -11.61 -5.50 30.11
CA GLN A 10 -11.36 -4.24 30.80
C GLN A 10 -10.12 -3.50 30.27
N ILE A 11 -9.11 -4.24 29.81
CA ILE A 11 -7.91 -3.67 29.19
C ILE A 11 -8.16 -3.36 27.71
N LEU A 12 -8.73 -4.32 26.98
CA LEU A 12 -8.78 -4.27 25.52
C LEU A 12 -9.83 -3.30 24.99
N ASN A 13 -11.01 -3.18 25.62
CA ASN A 13 -12.08 -2.33 25.10
C ASN A 13 -11.69 -0.84 25.07
N PRO A 14 -11.09 -0.25 26.11
CA PRO A 14 -10.57 1.12 26.03
C PRO A 14 -9.55 1.30 24.92
N TRP A 15 -8.62 0.34 24.77
CA TRP A 15 -7.61 0.38 23.72
C TRP A 15 -8.20 0.35 22.32
N LEU A 16 -9.16 -0.54 22.07
CA LEU A 16 -9.85 -0.63 20.77
C LEU A 16 -10.64 0.65 20.46
N HIS A 17 -11.28 1.23 21.47
CA HIS A 17 -12.02 2.48 21.31
C HIS A 17 -11.10 3.65 20.94
N SER A 18 -9.96 3.77 21.62
CA SER A 18 -8.95 4.78 21.30
C SER A 18 -8.28 4.52 19.96
N PHE A 19 -7.97 3.26 19.65
CA PHE A 19 -7.37 2.84 18.38
C PHE A 19 -8.23 3.26 17.19
N GLN A 20 -9.54 2.96 17.22
CA GLN A 20 -10.47 3.31 16.13
C GLN A 20 -10.51 4.82 15.81
N LYS A 21 -10.17 5.67 16.79
CA LYS A 21 -10.13 7.13 16.64
C LYS A 21 -8.74 7.68 16.29
N SER A 22 -7.72 6.83 16.29
CA SER A 22 -6.32 7.23 16.07
C SER A 22 -5.99 7.37 14.59
N SER A 23 -4.92 8.12 14.27
CA SER A 23 -4.38 8.21 12.90
C SER A 23 -3.97 6.84 12.36
N TYR A 24 -3.37 5.99 13.19
CA TYR A 24 -3.01 4.61 12.85
C TYR A 24 -4.18 3.83 12.25
N TYR A 25 -5.37 3.90 12.86
CA TYR A 25 -6.55 3.24 12.31
C TYR A 25 -7.07 3.92 11.05
N GLN A 26 -6.94 5.25 10.93
CA GLN A 26 -7.37 5.98 9.74
C GLN A 26 -6.47 5.71 8.53
N GLU A 27 -5.22 5.31 8.74
CA GLU A 27 -4.26 4.96 7.69
C GLU A 27 -4.45 3.54 7.14
N LEU A 28 -5.14 2.65 7.89
CA LEU A 28 -5.53 1.34 7.37
C LEU A 28 -6.42 1.48 6.12
N ASP A 29 -6.29 0.56 5.19
CA ASP A 29 -7.15 0.49 4.01
C ASP A 29 -8.60 0.13 4.37
N PRO A 30 -9.58 0.27 3.46
CA PRO A 30 -10.98 -0.04 3.75
C PRO A 30 -11.24 -1.51 4.16
N LEU A 31 -10.50 -2.46 3.60
CA LEU A 31 -10.61 -3.89 3.90
C LEU A 31 -10.05 -4.18 5.30
N GLU A 32 -8.86 -3.66 5.60
CA GLU A 32 -8.23 -3.75 6.91
C GLU A 32 -9.12 -3.13 8.00
N LYS A 33 -9.65 -1.91 7.79
CA LYS A 33 -10.58 -1.26 8.72
C LYS A 33 -11.81 -2.11 9.02
N LYS A 34 -12.35 -2.79 8.00
CA LYS A 34 -13.51 -3.67 8.16
C LYS A 34 -13.23 -4.82 9.14
N PHE A 35 -12.00 -5.33 9.20
CA PHE A 35 -11.64 -6.48 10.02
C PHE A 35 -10.83 -6.16 11.28
N ALA A 36 -10.22 -4.98 11.37
CA ALA A 36 -9.25 -4.62 12.40
C ALA A 36 -9.69 -4.95 13.83
N LEU A 37 -10.89 -4.52 14.23
CA LEU A 37 -11.37 -4.76 15.60
C LEU A 37 -11.65 -6.24 15.88
N THR A 38 -12.12 -6.98 14.88
CA THR A 38 -12.40 -8.43 15.00
C THR A 38 -11.09 -9.20 15.09
N VAL A 39 -10.13 -8.90 14.20
CA VAL A 39 -8.78 -9.50 14.20
C VAL A 39 -8.11 -9.30 15.57
N VAL A 40 -8.08 -8.07 16.09
CA VAL A 40 -7.43 -7.78 17.37
C VAL A 40 -8.12 -8.51 18.53
N LYS A 41 -9.46 -8.54 18.56
CA LYS A 41 -10.22 -9.28 19.59
C LYS A 41 -9.97 -10.78 19.51
N SER A 42 -10.03 -11.36 18.31
CA SER A 42 -9.76 -12.78 18.10
C SER A 42 -8.34 -13.14 18.54
N TYR A 43 -7.35 -12.33 18.14
CA TYR A 43 -5.96 -12.52 18.57
C TYR A 43 -5.82 -12.50 20.09
N ALA A 44 -6.40 -11.51 20.76
CA ALA A 44 -6.35 -11.40 22.20
C ALA A 44 -7.02 -12.58 22.91
N ASP A 45 -8.11 -13.09 22.33
CA ASP A 45 -8.82 -14.27 22.82
C ASP A 45 -7.99 -15.55 22.69
N PHE A 46 -7.35 -15.76 21.53
CA PHE A 46 -6.42 -16.89 21.36
C PHE A 46 -5.24 -16.79 22.34
N MET A 47 -4.65 -15.61 22.51
CA MET A 47 -3.56 -15.40 23.48
C MET A 47 -3.99 -15.76 24.91
N LEU A 48 -5.23 -15.43 25.29
CA LEU A 48 -5.76 -15.78 26.59
C LEU A 48 -6.08 -17.27 26.72
N VAL A 49 -6.71 -17.87 25.71
CA VAL A 49 -7.16 -19.27 25.76
C VAL A 49 -5.97 -20.24 25.70
N ASP A 50 -5.03 -19.99 24.78
CA ASP A 50 -3.91 -20.91 24.53
C ASP A 50 -2.74 -20.72 25.49
N PHE A 51 -2.50 -19.48 25.94
CA PHE A 51 -1.30 -19.14 26.72
C PHE A 51 -1.61 -18.51 28.07
N ASP A 52 -2.88 -18.26 28.39
CA ASP A 52 -3.31 -17.64 29.64
C ASP A 52 -2.64 -16.26 29.86
N ARG A 53 -2.42 -15.53 28.74
CA ARG A 53 -1.72 -14.24 28.69
C ARG A 53 -2.66 -13.05 28.51
N LEU A 54 -2.40 -12.01 29.29
CA LEU A 54 -2.96 -10.66 29.09
C LEU A 54 -2.03 -9.82 28.20
N PRO A 55 -2.53 -8.73 27.58
CA PRO A 55 -1.80 -7.97 26.56
C PRO A 55 -0.39 -7.51 26.92
N LYS A 56 -0.20 -7.04 28.16
CA LYS A 56 1.11 -6.57 28.66
C LYS A 56 2.15 -7.68 28.83
N ARG A 57 1.78 -8.94 28.62
CA ARG A 57 2.64 -10.13 28.78
C ARG A 57 2.73 -10.97 27.51
N TRP A 58 2.25 -10.45 26.38
CA TRP A 58 2.42 -11.11 25.09
C TRP A 58 3.90 -11.18 24.71
N THR A 59 4.29 -12.23 23.99
CA THR A 59 5.68 -12.46 23.58
C THR A 59 5.75 -12.85 22.11
N LYS A 60 6.88 -12.58 21.45
CA LYS A 60 7.11 -12.96 20.04
C LYS A 60 6.74 -14.41 19.74
N LYS A 61 7.21 -15.34 20.58
CA LYS A 61 7.00 -16.79 20.40
C LYS A 61 5.51 -17.17 20.43
N GLU A 62 4.77 -16.63 21.39
CA GLU A 62 3.34 -16.88 21.54
C GLU A 62 2.57 -16.20 20.40
N THR A 63 2.95 -14.99 19.97
CA THR A 63 2.39 -14.30 18.79
C THR A 63 2.48 -15.14 17.52
N VAL A 64 3.68 -15.65 17.20
CA VAL A 64 3.88 -16.53 16.02
C VAL A 64 2.96 -17.74 16.07
N THR A 65 2.82 -18.35 17.25
CA THR A 65 2.01 -19.56 17.41
C THR A 65 0.52 -19.24 17.30
N THR A 66 0.06 -18.16 17.92
CA THR A 66 -1.33 -17.68 17.86
C THR A 66 -1.72 -17.33 16.43
N LEU A 67 -0.89 -16.53 15.74
CA LEU A 67 -1.21 -16.09 14.38
C LEU A 67 -1.30 -17.27 13.42
N LYS A 68 -0.37 -18.25 13.49
CA LYS A 68 -0.47 -19.49 12.70
C LYS A 68 -1.77 -20.26 12.92
N LYS A 69 -2.31 -20.26 14.14
CA LYS A 69 -3.61 -20.89 14.42
C LYS A 69 -4.76 -20.06 13.87
N MET A 70 -4.72 -18.75 14.06
CA MET A 70 -5.73 -17.83 13.52
C MET A 70 -5.84 -17.96 12.00
N LEU A 71 -4.71 -17.90 11.29
CA LEU A 71 -4.67 -18.01 9.83
C LEU A 71 -5.23 -19.36 9.34
N LYS A 72 -4.95 -20.46 10.04
CA LYS A 72 -5.59 -21.76 9.74
C LYS A 72 -7.11 -21.74 9.89
N ASN A 73 -7.62 -20.99 10.86
CA ASN A 73 -9.07 -20.84 11.07
C ASN A 73 -9.71 -19.86 10.07
N TYR A 74 -8.91 -19.04 9.40
CA TYR A 74 -9.33 -18.11 8.35
C TYR A 74 -9.03 -18.62 6.95
N ALA A 75 -8.64 -19.88 6.78
CA ALA A 75 -8.23 -20.44 5.49
C ALA A 75 -9.34 -20.37 4.41
N ASP A 76 -10.61 -20.24 4.80
CA ASP A 76 -11.74 -20.08 3.90
C ASP A 76 -12.14 -18.60 3.65
N ASN A 77 -11.35 -17.64 4.18
CA ASN A 77 -11.64 -16.21 4.12
C ASN A 77 -10.36 -15.40 3.86
N ASP A 78 -10.00 -15.28 2.58
CA ASP A 78 -8.78 -14.60 2.12
C ASP A 78 -8.71 -13.15 2.64
N ASP A 79 -9.84 -12.44 2.67
CA ASP A 79 -9.92 -11.07 3.20
C ASP A 79 -9.44 -10.96 4.67
N HIS A 80 -9.85 -11.90 5.54
CA HIS A 80 -9.43 -11.92 6.94
C HIS A 80 -7.95 -12.22 7.07
N LEU A 81 -7.44 -13.15 6.24
CA LEU A 81 -6.04 -13.54 6.25
C LEU A 81 -5.15 -12.37 5.83
N TYR A 82 -5.53 -11.67 4.75
CA TYR A 82 -4.83 -10.47 4.28
C TYR A 82 -4.84 -9.36 5.33
N ALA A 83 -5.99 -9.07 5.92
CA ALA A 83 -6.11 -7.99 6.91
C ALA A 83 -5.42 -8.30 8.25
N ALA A 84 -5.14 -9.56 8.59
CA ALA A 84 -4.73 -9.95 9.93
C ALA A 84 -3.40 -9.31 10.37
N ILE A 85 -2.37 -9.40 9.53
CA ILE A 85 -1.03 -8.92 9.85
C ILE A 85 -0.97 -7.38 9.92
N PRO A 86 -1.43 -6.62 8.90
CA PRO A 86 -1.42 -5.16 8.95
C PRO A 86 -2.24 -4.60 10.11
N CYS A 87 -3.41 -5.17 10.39
CA CYS A 87 -4.24 -4.73 11.51
C CYS A 87 -3.55 -4.92 12.86
N LEU A 88 -2.92 -6.08 13.09
CA LEU A 88 -2.21 -6.36 14.34
C LEU A 88 -0.95 -5.50 14.47
N GLY A 89 -0.18 -5.35 13.39
CA GLY A 89 1.03 -4.53 13.37
C GLY A 89 0.72 -3.08 13.70
N THR A 90 -0.26 -2.51 13.00
CA THR A 90 -0.74 -1.12 13.21
C THR A 90 -1.28 -0.93 14.62
N PHE A 91 -2.02 -1.90 15.16
CA PHE A 91 -2.50 -1.85 16.54
C PHE A 91 -1.36 -1.89 17.56
N PHE A 92 -0.32 -2.72 17.35
CA PHE A 92 0.84 -2.78 18.26
C PHE A 92 1.65 -1.48 18.25
N LEU A 93 1.87 -0.89 17.08
CA LEU A 93 2.50 0.43 16.95
C LEU A 93 1.69 1.52 17.67
N PHE A 94 0.36 1.50 17.49
CA PHE A 94 -0.53 2.39 18.21
C PHE A 94 -0.35 2.24 19.74
N LEU A 95 -0.38 1.02 20.28
CA LEU A 95 -0.23 0.79 21.71
C LEU A 95 1.13 1.21 22.25
N GLU A 96 2.20 1.04 21.48
CA GLU A 96 3.53 1.54 21.83
C GLU A 96 3.56 3.07 21.87
N SER A 97 2.94 3.74 20.90
CA SER A 97 2.86 5.21 20.88
C SER A 97 2.20 5.79 22.14
N GLN A 98 1.28 5.01 22.76
CA GLN A 98 0.61 5.36 24.01
C GLN A 98 1.40 4.93 25.26
N GLY A 99 2.50 4.19 25.11
CA GLY A 99 3.28 3.59 26.21
C GLY A 99 2.59 2.41 26.90
N ASP A 100 1.51 1.89 26.32
CA ASP A 100 0.69 0.82 26.88
C ASP A 100 1.24 -0.59 26.60
N LEU A 101 2.07 -0.70 25.56
CA LEU A 101 2.78 -1.90 25.15
C LEU A 101 4.26 -1.56 24.90
N LYS A 102 5.18 -2.22 25.61
CA LYS A 102 6.62 -1.91 25.56
C LYS A 102 7.44 -2.79 24.63
N ASN A 103 6.81 -3.81 24.05
CA ASN A 103 7.47 -4.85 23.28
C ASN A 103 6.81 -5.07 21.91
N SER A 104 6.15 -4.05 21.38
CA SER A 104 5.57 -3.99 20.03
C SER A 104 6.55 -4.50 18.98
N ASP A 105 7.79 -4.02 18.98
CA ASP A 105 8.85 -4.46 18.05
C ASP A 105 8.99 -5.98 18.02
N ALA A 106 9.03 -6.62 19.19
CA ALA A 106 9.15 -8.07 19.27
C ALA A 106 7.90 -8.78 18.75
N LEU A 107 6.70 -8.22 18.97
CA LEU A 107 5.46 -8.78 18.47
C LEU A 107 5.33 -8.61 16.95
N ILE A 108 5.64 -7.43 16.43
CA ILE A 108 5.63 -7.09 14.99
C ILE A 108 6.61 -8.00 14.25
N ASN A 109 7.83 -8.17 14.75
CA ASN A 109 8.77 -9.15 14.21
C ASN A 109 8.18 -10.58 14.24
N GLY A 110 7.34 -10.91 15.21
CA GLY A 110 6.60 -12.18 15.22
C GLY A 110 5.49 -12.27 14.17
N LEU A 111 4.89 -11.15 13.75
CA LEU A 111 3.92 -11.11 12.65
C LEU A 111 4.65 -11.34 11.32
N MET A 112 5.76 -10.64 11.08
CA MET A 112 6.59 -10.77 9.88
C MET A 112 7.15 -12.19 9.71
N ASP A 113 7.62 -12.82 10.80
CA ASP A 113 8.07 -14.22 10.81
C ASP A 113 6.97 -15.20 10.31
N VAL A 114 5.69 -14.86 10.49
CA VAL A 114 4.56 -15.68 10.04
C VAL A 114 4.21 -15.36 8.59
N GLU A 115 4.21 -14.09 8.22
CA GLU A 115 3.98 -13.63 6.85
C GLU A 115 4.93 -14.31 5.86
N GLU A 116 6.24 -14.27 6.17
CA GLU A 116 7.29 -14.93 5.40
C GLU A 116 7.04 -16.44 5.25
N LYS A 117 6.64 -17.10 6.34
CA LYS A 117 6.54 -18.58 6.38
C LYS A 117 5.20 -19.12 5.89
N VAL A 118 4.13 -18.34 5.96
CA VAL A 118 2.77 -18.78 5.65
C VAL A 118 2.31 -18.25 4.30
N LEU A 119 2.62 -16.98 3.99
CA LEU A 119 2.27 -16.39 2.70
C LEU A 119 3.39 -16.59 1.67
N GLY A 120 4.59 -17.01 2.10
CA GLY A 120 5.75 -17.11 1.21
C GLY A 120 6.26 -15.75 0.74
N ILE A 121 5.77 -14.67 1.36
CA ILE A 121 6.15 -13.30 1.01
C ILE A 121 7.35 -12.93 1.86
N ASN A 122 8.54 -12.98 1.27
CA ASN A 122 9.73 -12.41 1.88
C ASN A 122 9.91 -10.98 1.35
N TYR A 123 9.58 -9.95 2.13
CA TYR A 123 9.73 -8.54 1.69
C TYR A 123 11.19 -8.11 1.47
N ASN A 124 12.16 -8.94 1.89
CA ASN A 124 13.58 -8.79 1.57
C ASN A 124 14.02 -9.79 0.49
N ASP A 125 13.08 -10.42 -0.22
CA ASP A 125 13.40 -11.26 -1.36
C ASP A 125 13.92 -10.34 -2.47
N GLU A 126 15.20 -10.49 -2.75
CA GLU A 126 15.87 -9.86 -3.88
C GLU A 126 15.07 -10.08 -5.18
N HIS A 127 14.33 -11.19 -5.26
CA HIS A 127 13.43 -11.47 -6.37
C HIS A 127 12.18 -10.60 -6.40
N LEU A 128 11.53 -10.30 -5.27
CA LEU A 128 10.36 -9.41 -5.22
C LEU A 128 10.77 -7.97 -5.54
N ILE A 129 11.91 -7.51 -5.03
CA ILE A 129 12.49 -6.21 -5.37
C ILE A 129 12.78 -6.14 -6.88
N ALA A 130 13.41 -7.19 -7.43
CA ALA A 130 13.64 -7.27 -8.87
C ALA A 130 12.34 -7.26 -9.70
N LEU A 131 11.27 -7.88 -9.20
CA LEU A 131 9.96 -7.93 -9.84
C LEU A 131 9.28 -6.55 -9.84
N GLU A 132 9.37 -5.82 -8.73
CA GLU A 132 8.87 -4.44 -8.63
C GLU A 132 9.64 -3.51 -9.57
N GLU A 133 10.97 -3.64 -9.63
CA GLU A 133 11.82 -2.90 -10.57
C GLU A 133 11.47 -3.22 -12.03
N GLU A 134 11.22 -4.50 -12.35
CA GLU A 134 10.81 -4.95 -13.68
C GLU A 134 9.42 -4.42 -14.07
N ALA A 135 8.46 -4.50 -13.16
CA ALA A 135 7.13 -3.93 -13.35
C ALA A 135 7.19 -2.43 -13.63
N LEU A 136 7.94 -1.67 -12.82
CA LEU A 136 8.10 -0.23 -13.00
C LEU A 136 8.84 0.12 -14.30
N ALA A 137 9.85 -0.67 -14.69
CA ALA A 137 10.52 -0.51 -15.97
C ALA A 137 9.57 -0.73 -17.14
N PHE A 138 8.74 -1.78 -17.08
CA PHE A 138 7.73 -2.06 -18.09
C PHE A 138 6.68 -0.93 -18.16
N ALA A 139 6.16 -0.45 -17.03
CA ALA A 139 5.25 0.68 -16.99
C ALA A 139 5.80 1.91 -17.72
N LYS A 140 7.08 2.19 -17.52
CA LYS A 140 7.79 3.29 -18.17
C LYS A 140 7.96 3.08 -19.68
N GLU A 141 8.24 1.86 -20.15
CA GLU A 141 8.25 1.53 -21.59
C GLU A 141 6.89 1.79 -22.24
N MET A 142 5.82 1.49 -21.50
CA MET A 142 4.43 1.71 -21.91
C MET A 142 3.99 3.18 -21.81
N GLY A 143 4.84 4.07 -21.28
CA GLY A 143 4.54 5.48 -21.08
C GLY A 143 3.49 5.73 -19.98
N LEU A 144 3.30 4.77 -19.08
CA LEU A 144 2.42 4.93 -17.93
C LEU A 144 3.06 5.86 -16.89
N THR A 145 2.22 6.67 -16.25
CA THR A 145 2.59 7.55 -15.16
C THR A 145 1.61 7.35 -14.02
N PHE A 146 2.11 7.26 -12.79
CA PHE A 146 1.30 7.05 -11.60
C PHE A 146 1.19 8.36 -10.82
N ALA A 147 -0.01 8.66 -10.32
CA ALA A 147 -0.26 9.88 -9.53
C ALA A 147 0.11 9.70 -8.04
N ASN A 148 0.11 8.46 -7.55
CA ASN A 148 0.33 8.13 -6.15
C ASN A 148 0.88 6.69 -5.98
N VAL A 149 1.19 6.30 -4.75
CA VAL A 149 1.79 5.00 -4.40
C VAL A 149 0.77 3.85 -4.52
N GLU A 150 -0.51 4.10 -4.29
CA GLU A 150 -1.58 3.09 -4.41
C GLU A 150 -1.72 2.61 -5.86
N GLU A 151 -1.69 3.54 -6.83
CA GLU A 151 -1.69 3.21 -8.27
C GLU A 151 -0.45 2.40 -8.69
N VAL A 152 0.70 2.62 -8.04
CA VAL A 152 1.91 1.85 -8.28
C VAL A 152 1.74 0.42 -7.76
N HIS A 153 1.21 0.25 -6.55
CA HIS A 153 0.98 -1.08 -5.97
C HIS A 153 -0.07 -1.88 -6.74
N ASP A 154 -1.18 -1.24 -7.14
CA ASP A 154 -2.22 -1.88 -7.96
C ASP A 154 -1.64 -2.36 -9.30
N TYR A 155 -0.77 -1.55 -9.90
CA TYR A 155 -0.09 -1.93 -11.14
C TYR A 155 0.90 -3.09 -10.94
N ILE A 156 1.71 -3.06 -9.88
CA ILE A 156 2.64 -4.14 -9.56
C ILE A 156 1.87 -5.44 -9.31
N ALA A 157 0.78 -5.40 -8.53
CA ALA A 157 -0.06 -6.57 -8.28
C ALA A 157 -0.67 -7.12 -9.59
N PHE A 158 -1.15 -6.23 -10.47
CA PHE A 158 -1.61 -6.61 -11.81
C PHE A 158 -0.49 -7.23 -12.65
N PHE A 159 0.70 -6.64 -12.66
CA PHE A 159 1.85 -7.11 -13.42
C PHE A 159 2.27 -8.52 -12.98
N ILE A 160 2.40 -8.73 -11.67
CA ILE A 160 2.75 -10.03 -11.07
C ILE A 160 1.70 -11.09 -11.43
N ALA A 161 0.41 -10.75 -11.32
CA ALA A 161 -0.68 -11.68 -11.61
C ALA A 161 -0.77 -12.08 -13.10
N ASN A 162 -0.18 -11.30 -14.00
CA ASN A 162 -0.26 -11.51 -15.45
C ASN A 162 1.11 -11.77 -16.09
N MET A 163 2.14 -12.08 -15.28
CA MET A 163 3.51 -12.27 -15.74
C MET A 163 3.65 -13.29 -16.89
N ASP A 164 2.93 -14.41 -16.80
CA ASP A 164 2.96 -15.48 -17.81
C ASP A 164 2.35 -15.07 -19.15
N HIS A 165 1.60 -13.96 -19.19
CA HIS A 165 0.91 -13.43 -20.37
C HIS A 165 1.51 -12.12 -20.89
N LEU A 166 2.65 -11.67 -20.34
CA LEU A 166 3.25 -10.38 -20.71
C LEU A 166 3.64 -10.30 -22.19
N ASP A 167 4.09 -11.40 -22.80
CA ASP A 167 4.43 -11.43 -24.22
C ASP A 167 3.20 -11.26 -25.13
N GLU A 168 2.05 -11.81 -24.74
CA GLU A 168 0.78 -11.63 -25.44
C GLU A 168 0.27 -10.20 -25.31
N ILE A 169 0.31 -9.63 -24.09
CA ILE A 169 -0.05 -8.23 -23.83
C ILE A 169 0.86 -7.28 -24.62
N ARG A 170 2.16 -7.55 -24.67
CA ARG A 170 3.14 -6.76 -25.43
C ARG A 170 2.84 -6.83 -26.94
N ALA A 171 2.53 -8.02 -27.46
CA ALA A 171 2.15 -8.21 -28.85
C ALA A 171 0.85 -7.46 -29.22
N ASP A 172 -0.15 -7.52 -28.34
CA ASP A 172 -1.42 -6.81 -28.54
C ASP A 172 -1.21 -5.29 -28.55
N ILE A 173 -0.42 -4.75 -27.63
CA ILE A 173 -0.18 -3.31 -27.59
C ILE A 173 0.69 -2.85 -28.77
N GLU A 174 1.66 -3.64 -29.21
CA GLU A 174 2.41 -3.36 -30.43
C GLU A 174 1.52 -3.45 -31.68
N SER A 175 0.48 -4.30 -31.68
CA SER A 175 -0.51 -4.36 -32.76
C SER A 175 -1.47 -3.16 -32.77
N LEU A 176 -1.73 -2.59 -31.60
CA LEU A 176 -2.55 -1.39 -31.41
C LEU A 176 -1.74 -0.10 -31.63
N ARG A 177 -0.41 -0.15 -31.59
CA ARG A 177 0.43 0.94 -32.06
C ARG A 177 0.07 1.18 -33.52
N PRO A 178 -0.47 2.35 -33.88
CA PRO A 178 -0.70 2.65 -35.27
C PRO A 178 0.65 2.56 -35.96
N SER A 179 0.76 1.61 -36.90
CA SER A 179 1.95 1.43 -37.73
C SER A 179 2.45 2.82 -38.09
N GLU A 180 3.75 3.07 -37.89
CA GLU A 180 4.38 4.29 -38.37
C GLU A 180 4.23 4.32 -39.89
N SER A 181 3.05 4.75 -40.34
CA SER A 181 2.81 5.28 -41.66
C SER A 181 3.82 6.40 -41.77
N LYS A 182 4.89 6.10 -42.52
CA LYS A 182 5.90 7.01 -43.04
C LYS A 182 5.50 8.44 -42.69
N GLN A 183 6.02 8.94 -41.57
CA GLN A 183 5.79 10.33 -41.18
C GLN A 183 6.31 11.17 -42.34
N THR A 184 5.37 11.61 -43.18
CA THR A 184 5.55 12.78 -44.00
C THR A 184 5.97 13.86 -43.03
N LYS A 185 7.21 14.34 -43.18
CA LYS A 185 7.82 15.44 -42.43
C LYS A 185 6.74 16.43 -41.99
N LYS A 186 6.27 16.31 -40.74
CA LYS A 186 5.42 17.32 -40.11
C LYS A 186 6.30 18.55 -40.05
N LYS A 187 6.04 19.52 -40.93
CA LYS A 187 6.54 20.89 -40.79
C LYS A 187 6.24 21.28 -39.35
N LYS A 188 7.29 21.55 -38.56
CA LYS A 188 7.18 22.37 -37.35
C LYS A 188 6.42 23.62 -37.78
N THR A 189 5.13 23.69 -37.49
CA THR A 189 4.41 24.95 -37.45
C THR A 189 5.06 25.70 -36.30
N LYS A 190 6.03 26.57 -36.65
CA LYS A 190 6.45 27.65 -35.77
C LYS A 190 5.15 28.31 -35.34
N SER A 191 4.83 28.25 -34.05
CA SER A 191 3.79 29.09 -33.47
C SER A 191 4.15 30.52 -33.88
N ASP A 192 3.21 31.21 -34.54
CA ASP A 192 3.41 32.60 -34.91
C ASP A 192 3.75 33.38 -33.61
N PRO A 193 4.94 34.00 -33.51
CA PRO A 193 5.37 34.68 -32.28
C PRO A 193 4.40 35.76 -31.81
N ASN A 194 3.53 36.25 -32.70
CA ASN A 194 2.52 37.26 -32.44
C ASN A 194 1.14 36.69 -32.06
N LEU A 195 0.96 35.36 -32.06
CA LEU A 195 -0.28 34.74 -31.62
C LEU A 195 -0.46 34.90 -30.11
N LEU A 196 -1.70 35.08 -29.65
CA LEU A 196 -2.02 35.12 -28.22
C LEU A 196 -1.58 33.82 -27.53
N CYS A 197 -1.02 33.97 -26.33
CA CYS A 197 -0.46 32.88 -25.57
C CYS A 197 -1.58 31.98 -25.00
N PRO A 198 -1.50 30.64 -25.17
CA PRO A 198 -2.56 29.71 -24.76
C PRO A 198 -2.74 29.59 -23.24
N CYS A 199 -1.85 30.16 -22.42
CA CYS A 199 -2.01 30.20 -20.96
C CYS A 199 -3.06 31.20 -20.46
N GLY A 200 -3.75 31.92 -21.36
CA GLY A 200 -4.83 32.85 -20.99
C GLY A 200 -4.35 34.20 -20.44
N SER A 201 -3.06 34.52 -20.57
CA SER A 201 -2.49 35.77 -20.02
C SER A 201 -2.85 37.05 -20.80
N GLY A 202 -3.45 36.91 -21.99
CA GLY A 202 -3.78 38.03 -22.88
C GLY A 202 -2.58 38.65 -23.62
N LYS A 203 -1.36 38.11 -23.45
CA LYS A 203 -0.13 38.55 -24.14
C LYS A 203 0.20 37.67 -25.33
N ASN A 204 1.04 38.15 -26.26
CA ASN A 204 1.55 37.31 -27.36
C ASN A 204 2.49 36.21 -26.82
N PHE A 205 2.62 35.10 -27.56
CA PHE A 205 3.38 33.91 -27.14
C PHE A 205 4.84 34.26 -26.81
N LYS A 206 5.51 35.08 -27.63
CA LYS A 206 6.92 35.47 -27.44
C LYS A 206 7.16 36.23 -26.13
N GLU A 207 6.22 37.06 -25.70
CA GLU A 207 6.34 37.87 -24.48
C GLU A 207 5.94 37.12 -23.20
N CYS A 208 5.21 36.01 -23.34
CA CYS A 208 4.70 35.23 -22.22
C CYS A 208 5.49 33.93 -22.04
N CYS A 209 5.00 32.83 -22.62
CA CYS A 209 5.60 31.51 -22.43
C CYS A 209 6.84 31.27 -23.30
N GLY A 210 6.97 31.96 -24.44
CA GLY A 210 8.12 31.83 -25.35
C GLY A 210 9.45 32.35 -24.78
N ARG A 211 9.46 32.92 -23.56
CA ARG A 211 10.68 33.22 -22.81
C ARG A 211 11.25 32.03 -22.04
N PHE A 212 10.43 30.98 -21.82
CA PHE A 212 10.76 29.84 -20.96
C PHE A 212 11.10 28.56 -21.74
N ASP A 213 11.24 28.62 -23.07
CA ASP A 213 11.52 27.45 -23.93
C ASP A 213 12.85 26.72 -23.63
N ASN A 214 13.67 27.18 -22.67
CA ASN A 214 14.92 26.52 -22.24
C ASN A 214 15.06 26.27 -20.73
N VAL A 215 14.03 26.47 -19.90
CA VAL A 215 14.09 26.07 -18.47
C VAL A 215 12.73 25.57 -18.01
N ILE A 216 12.69 24.31 -17.57
CA ILE A 216 11.56 23.66 -16.92
C ILE A 216 11.21 24.46 -15.65
N ALA A 217 10.17 25.28 -15.71
CA ALA A 217 9.47 25.80 -14.53
C ALA A 217 8.08 26.33 -14.94
N PHE A 218 7.04 25.55 -14.67
CA PHE A 218 5.67 26.05 -14.62
C PHE A 218 5.44 26.66 -13.23
N PRO A 219 5.21 27.98 -13.07
CA PRO A 219 4.64 28.48 -11.84
C PRO A 219 3.14 28.20 -11.85
N ASN A 220 2.72 27.29 -10.96
CA ASN A 220 1.33 27.15 -10.53
C ASN A 220 0.72 28.52 -10.23
N ARG A 221 -0.40 28.86 -10.88
CA ARG A 221 -1.35 29.82 -10.34
C ARG A 221 -2.61 29.08 -9.93
N LEU A 222 -2.65 28.75 -8.64
CA LEU A 222 -3.90 28.75 -7.87
C LEU A 222 -4.44 30.19 -7.88
N ASN A 223 -5.72 30.34 -8.21
CA ASN A 223 -6.70 31.16 -7.49
C ASN A 223 -7.99 31.25 -8.32
N GLN A 224 -9.00 30.51 -7.89
CA GLN A 224 -10.29 31.10 -7.53
C GLN A 224 -10.68 30.60 -6.15
#